data_AF-A0AA42W028-F1
#
_entry.id   AF-A0AA42W028-F1
#
_cell.length_a   1.000
_cell.length_b   1.000
_cell.length_c   1.000
_cell.angle_alpha   90.00
_cell.angle_beta   90.00
_cell.angle_gamma   90.00
#
_symmetry.space_group_name_H-M   'P 1'
#
loop_
_entity.id
_entity.type
_entity.pdbx_description
1 polymer ?
#
loop_
_entity_poly.entity_id
_entity_poly.type
_entity_poly.pdbx_seq_one_letter_code
_entity_poly.pdbx_strand_id
1 'polypeptide(L)' 'MAQAQVFLSIKGNTVNLRAGPDTNHSVVTKLSKYDIVKTLEKRDDWAKVQTAEGQSGWMLEKLGWGW' A
#
# COMPACT_ATOMS: atom_id res chain seq x y z
N MET A 1 -16.15 16.44 -2.72
CA MET A 1 -16.56 15.06 -2.39
C MET A 1 -15.36 14.35 -1.82
N ALA A 2 -15.42 13.83 -0.59
CA ALA A 2 -14.32 13.04 -0.03
C ALA A 2 -14.12 11.79 -0.90
N GLN A 3 -12.89 11.53 -1.34
CA GLN A 3 -12.57 10.30 -2.04
C GLN A 3 -12.89 9.14 -1.08
N ALA A 4 -13.69 8.17 -1.52
CA ALA A 4 -14.04 7.02 -0.69
C ALA A 4 -12.76 6.34 -0.19
N GLN A 5 -12.68 6.11 1.12
CA GLN A 5 -11.52 5.46 1.71
C GLN A 5 -11.54 3.97 1.32
N VAL A 6 -10.76 3.60 0.31
CA VAL A 6 -10.63 2.19 -0.07
C VAL A 6 -9.56 1.55 0.81
N PHE A 7 -9.95 0.57 1.61
CA PHE A 7 -9.02 -0.26 2.34
C PHE A 7 -8.56 -1.43 1.47
N LEU A 8 -7.30 -1.82 1.59
CA LEU A 8 -6.73 -2.98 0.94
C LEU A 8 -6.30 -3.99 2.00
N SER A 9 -6.66 -5.25 1.79
CA SER A 9 -6.05 -6.39 2.48
C SER A 9 -4.85 -6.90 1.68
N ILE A 10 -3.74 -7.12 2.37
CA ILE A 10 -2.50 -7.58 1.74
C ILE A 10 -2.58 -9.08 1.41
N LYS A 11 -2.31 -9.43 0.16
CA LYS A 11 -2.32 -10.83 -0.32
C LYS A 11 -0.95 -11.51 -0.24
N GLY A 12 0.13 -10.72 -0.36
CA GLY A 12 1.50 -11.24 -0.35
C GLY A 12 1.98 -11.57 1.06
N ASN A 13 2.85 -12.60 1.20
CA ASN A 13 3.43 -12.97 2.50
C ASN A 13 4.26 -11.84 3.11
N THR A 14 4.99 -11.11 2.27
CA THR A 14 5.74 -9.91 2.66
C THR A 14 5.69 -8.93 1.50
N VAL A 15 5.15 -7.74 1.75
CA VAL A 15 5.07 -6.66 0.76
C VAL A 15 5.92 -5.49 1.23
N ASN A 16 6.84 -5.04 0.39
CA ASN A 16 7.65 -3.87 0.69
C ASN A 16 6.84 -2.60 0.39
N LEU A 17 6.68 -1.75 1.40
CA LEU A 17 6.28 -0.37 1.19
C LEU A 17 7.51 0.44 0.84
N ARG A 18 7.46 1.18 -0.27
CA ARG A 18 8.58 1.96 -0.81
C ARG A 18 8.34 3.45 -0.69
N ALA A 19 9.41 4.23 -0.69
CA ALA A 19 9.33 5.69 -0.62
C ALA A 19 8.67 6.33 -1.87
N GLY A 20 8.69 5.64 -3.02
CA GLY A 20 8.09 6.10 -4.28
C GLY A 20 7.52 4.95 -5.13
N PRO A 21 6.75 5.28 -6.19
CA PRO A 21 6.02 4.34 -7.03
C PRO A 21 6.90 3.65 -8.08
N ASP A 22 8.04 3.08 -7.65
CA ASP A 22 8.88 2.21 -8.46
C ASP A 22 9.75 1.31 -7.56
N THR A 23 10.53 0.42 -8.18
CA THR A 23 11.43 -0.51 -7.46
C THR A 23 12.80 0.08 -7.08
N ASN A 24 13.14 1.26 -7.59
CA ASN A 24 14.40 1.96 -7.31
C ASN A 24 14.35 2.75 -6.00
N HIS A 25 13.15 3.11 -5.53
CA HIS A 25 12.97 3.73 -4.23
C HIS A 25 13.24 2.75 -3.07
N SER A 26 13.81 3.27 -1.99
CA SER A 26 14.08 2.52 -0.77
C SER A 26 12.80 1.96 -0.13
N VAL A 27 12.94 0.84 0.58
CA VAL A 27 11.88 0.25 1.37
C VAL A 27 11.77 1.00 2.69
N VAL A 28 10.60 1.55 2.99
CA VAL A 28 10.31 2.30 4.24
C VAL A 28 9.79 1.38 5.34
N THR A 29 9.01 0.37 4.97
CA THR A 29 8.51 -0.65 5.90
C THR A 29 8.04 -1.89 5.13
N LYS A 30 7.60 -2.92 5.85
CA LYS A 30 7.08 -4.16 5.28
C LYS A 30 5.70 -4.46 5.85
N LEU A 31 4.83 -4.99 5.00
CA LEU A 31 3.51 -5.48 5.36
C LEU A 31 3.49 -7.01 5.31
N SER A 32 2.72 -7.59 6.20
CA SER A 32 2.42 -9.02 6.25
C SER A 32 1.12 -9.32 5.53
N LYS A 33 0.93 -10.60 5.18
CA LYS A 33 -0.35 -11.07 4.63
C LYS A 33 -1.49 -10.77 5.60
N TYR A 34 -2.61 -10.32 5.04
CA TYR A 34 -3.84 -9.91 5.73
C TYR A 34 -3.77 -8.60 6.51
N ASP A 35 -2.62 -7.90 6.51
CA ASP A 35 -2.59 -6.51 6.98
C ASP A 35 -3.63 -5.69 6.22
N ILE A 36 -4.30 -4.79 6.94
CA ILE A 36 -5.26 -3.85 6.36
C ILE A 36 -4.60 -2.49 6.29
N VAL A 37 -4.55 -1.92 5.09
CA VAL A 37 -3.98 -0.60 4.85
C VAL A 37 -4.99 0.30 4.19
N LYS A 38 -4.87 1.60 4.49
CA LYS A 38 -5.71 2.66 3.95
C LYS A 38 -5.11 3.17 2.65
N THR A 39 -5.84 3.12 1.54
CA THR A 39 -5.36 3.74 0.29
C THR A 39 -5.45 5.26 0.41
N LEU A 40 -4.35 5.93 0.08
CA LEU A 40 -4.22 7.39 0.05
C LEU A 40 -4.21 7.93 -1.39
N GLU A 41 -3.52 7.25 -2.29
CA GLU A 41 -3.35 7.66 -3.69
C GLU A 41 -3.12 6.42 -4.56
N LYS A 42 -3.48 6.49 -5.84
CA LYS A 42 -3.11 5.50 -6.85
C LYS A 42 -2.38 6.18 -7.99
N ARG A 43 -1.34 5.53 -8.53
CA ARG A 43 -0.55 5.99 -9.66
C ARG A 43 -0.05 4.79 -10.44
N ASP A 44 -0.47 4.67 -11.69
CA ASP A 44 -0.16 3.53 -12.56
C ASP A 44 -0.44 2.20 -11.82
N ASP A 45 0.54 1.31 -11.73
CA ASP A 45 0.43 0.02 -11.03
C ASP A 45 0.64 0.10 -9.50
N TRP A 46 0.76 1.31 -8.94
CA TRP A 46 1.13 1.54 -7.55
C TRP A 46 0.01 2.20 -6.74
N ALA A 47 -0.14 1.75 -5.50
CA ALA A 47 -0.97 2.38 -4.50
C ALA A 47 -0.10 2.94 -3.39
N LYS A 48 -0.28 4.23 -3.07
CA LYS A 48 0.20 4.82 -1.83
C LYS A 48 -0.78 4.46 -0.73
N VAL A 49 -0.29 3.80 0.31
CA VAL A 49 -1.11 3.33 1.42
C VAL A 49 -0.52 3.78 2.75
N GLN A 50 -1.37 3.78 3.77
CA GLN A 50 -1.02 4.05 5.16
C GLN A 50 -1.36 2.85 6.04
N THR A 51 -0.42 2.45 6.90
CA THR A 51 -0.60 1.39 7.89
C THR A 51 -1.41 1.89 9.09
N ALA A 52 -1.86 0.98 9.95
CA ALA A 52 -2.58 1.34 11.18
C ALA A 52 -1.72 2.20 12.13
N GLU A 53 -0.41 2.03 12.08
CA GLU A 53 0.59 2.78 12.86
C GLU A 53 0.93 4.15 12.24
N GLY A 54 0.28 4.51 11.11
CA GLY A 54 0.45 5.79 10.45
C GLY A 54 1.61 5.87 9.44
N GLN A 55 2.43 4.82 9.31
CA GLN A 55 3.49 4.76 8.31
C GLN A 55 2.88 4.74 6.91
N SER A 56 3.50 5.44 5.96
CA SER A 56 2.99 5.52 4.59
C SER A 56 4.06 5.20 3.57
N GLY A 57 3.66 4.56 2.48
CA GLY A 57 4.54 4.21 1.37
C GLY A 57 3.78 3.67 0.18
N TRP A 58 4.52 3.26 -0.84
CA TRP A 58 4.01 2.76 -2.11
C TRP A 58 4.18 1.25 -2.21
N MET A 59 3.14 0.57 -2.66
CA MET A 59 3.17 -0.86 -3.00
C MET A 59 2.51 -1.09 -4.35
N LEU A 60 2.85 -2.19 -5.02
CA LEU A 60 2.12 -2.59 -6.23
C LEU A 60 0.66 -2.91 -5.87
N GLU A 61 -0.27 -2.28 -6.56
CA GLU A 61 -1.71 -2.40 -6.28
C GLU A 61 -2.18 -3.85 -6.36
N LYS A 62 -1.65 -4.63 -7.31
CA LYS A 62 -1.99 -6.06 -7.49
C LYS A 62 -1.70 -6.94 -6.27
N LEU A 63 -0.86 -6.48 -5.34
CA LEU A 63 -0.52 -7.19 -4.11
C LEU A 63 -1.56 -6.97 -2.99
N GLY A 64 -2.47 -6.01 -3.16
CA GLY A 64 -3.63 -5.80 -2.30
C GLY A 64 -4.93 -6.28 -2.94
N TRP A 65 -5.96 -6.45 -2.14
CA TRP A 65 -7.34 -6.65 -2.60
C TRP A 65 -8.29 -5.81 -1.75
N GLY A 66 -9.17 -5.06 -2.42
CA GLY A 66 -10.17 -4.22 -1.79
C GLY A 66 -11.57 -4.80 -1.96
N TRP A 67 -12.44 -4.42 -1.03
CA TRP A 67 -13.88 -4.67 -1.04
C TRP A 67 -14.63 -3.43 -1.50
#